data_AF-A0A9E6MUW8-F1
#
_entry.id   AF-A0A9E6MUW8-F1
#
_cell.length_a   1.000
_cell.length_b   1.000
_cell.length_c   1.000
_cell.angle_alpha   90.00
_cell.angle_beta   90.00
_cell.angle_gamma   90.00
#
_symmetry.space_group_name_H-M   'P 1'
#
loop_
_entity.id
_entity.type
_entity.pdbx_description
1 polymer ?
#
loop_
_entity_poly.entity_id
_entity_poly.type
_entity_poly.pdbx_seq_one_letter_code
_entity_poly.pdbx_strand_id
1 'polypeptide(L)'
;MAPKPVKLTNALNVVLPEPKECVLKFNPQKENTIRKIFKKFIKKHKKDGILLFAHKDKDKLSHLIVFKQECEKAGVKLSISLYCEDKNPQSDDYKEWYFREVDVSLDEELNEMIIW
;
A
#
# COMPACT_ATOMS: atom_id res chain seq x y z
N MET A 1 -0.97 9.42 -18.31
CA MET A 1 -1.00 10.14 -17.02
C MET A 1 -0.22 9.32 -16.02
N ALA A 2 0.50 9.97 -15.09
CA ALA A 2 1.27 9.27 -14.07
C ALA A 2 0.33 8.72 -12.98
N PRO A 3 0.62 7.56 -12.36
CA PRO A 3 -0.17 7.02 -11.26
C PRO A 3 -0.31 8.00 -10.11
N LYS A 4 -1.50 8.09 -9.52
CA LYS A 4 -1.73 8.95 -8.35
C LYS A 4 -1.03 8.34 -7.13
N PRO A 5 -0.09 9.05 -6.47
CA PRO A 5 0.56 8.56 -5.26
C PRO A 5 -0.35 8.74 -4.05
N VAL A 6 -0.59 7.67 -3.29
CA VAL A 6 -1.52 7.62 -2.16
C VAL A 6 -0.94 6.78 -1.02
N LYS A 7 -1.30 7.02 0.24
CA LYS A 7 -0.92 6.14 1.36
C LYS A 7 -2.05 5.17 1.66
N LEU A 8 -1.75 3.95 2.08
CA LEU A 8 -2.77 3.01 2.53
C LEU A 8 -3.45 3.52 3.81
N THR A 9 -2.68 3.81 4.85
CA THR A 9 -3.14 4.42 6.10
C THR A 9 -2.28 5.62 6.51
N ASN A 10 -2.65 6.26 7.62
CA ASN A 10 -1.82 7.27 8.28
C ASN A 10 -0.60 6.70 9.03
N ALA A 11 -0.42 5.38 9.11
CA ALA A 11 0.69 4.79 9.85
C ALA A 11 2.07 5.07 9.23
N LEU A 12 2.09 5.39 7.93
CA LEU A 12 3.28 5.82 7.20
C LEU A 12 3.58 7.31 7.49
N ASN A 13 4.29 7.54 8.60
CA ASN A 13 4.76 8.85 9.06
C ASN A 13 6.11 9.29 8.47
N VAL A 14 6.61 8.59 7.44
CA VAL A 14 7.83 8.97 6.74
C VAL A 14 7.57 10.23 5.90
N VAL A 15 8.58 11.10 5.82
CA VAL A 15 8.54 12.28 4.95
C VAL A 15 8.42 11.80 3.50
N LEU A 16 7.26 12.08 2.89
CA LEU A 16 7.04 11.85 1.48
C LEU A 16 7.18 13.20 0.75
N PRO A 17 7.62 13.20 -0.53
CA PRO A 17 7.88 14.44 -1.28
C PRO A 17 6.69 15.41 -1.32
N GLU A 18 5.46 14.87 -1.24
CA GLU A 18 4.23 15.63 -1.18
C GLU A 18 3.23 14.99 -0.19
N PRO A 19 2.31 15.78 0.40
CA PRO A 19 1.22 15.24 1.19
C PRO A 19 0.34 14.32 0.32
N LYS A 20 0.38 13.02 0.62
CA LYS A 20 -0.38 11.99 -0.09
C LYS A 20 -1.73 11.75 0.60
N GLU A 21 -2.79 11.63 -0.18
CA GLU A 21 -4.13 11.26 0.32
C GLU A 21 -4.06 9.84 0.90
N CYS A 22 -4.59 9.64 2.11
CA CYS A 22 -4.70 8.31 2.73
C CYS A 22 -6.01 7.65 2.32
N VAL A 23 -5.93 6.41 1.83
CA VAL A 23 -7.10 5.62 1.44
C VAL A 23 -7.95 5.30 2.67
N LEU A 24 -7.31 4.82 3.74
CA LEU A 24 -7.92 4.53 5.03
C LEU A 24 -7.49 5.58 6.05
N LYS A 25 -8.35 6.59 6.24
CA LYS A 25 -8.12 7.65 7.25
C LYS A 25 -8.24 7.14 8.70
N PHE A 26 -8.92 6.02 8.88
CA PHE A 26 -9.11 5.30 10.13
C PHE A 26 -8.89 3.80 9.88
N ASN A 27 -8.80 2.98 10.92
CA ASN A 27 -8.59 1.53 10.81
C ASN A 27 -9.91 0.75 11.00
N PRO A 28 -10.80 0.69 9.99
CA PRO A 28 -12.05 -0.07 10.08
C PRO A 28 -11.76 -1.56 10.27
N GLN A 29 -12.46 -2.23 11.19
CA GLN A 29 -12.30 -3.67 11.41
C GLN A 29 -13.19 -4.54 10.51
N LYS A 30 -14.24 -3.97 9.90
CA LYS A 30 -15.19 -4.73 9.07
C LYS A 30 -14.78 -4.67 7.59
N GLU A 31 -14.52 -5.84 6.98
CA GLU A 31 -14.13 -5.97 5.57
C GLU A 31 -15.12 -5.28 4.61
N ASN A 32 -16.44 -5.43 4.85
CA ASN A 32 -17.46 -4.78 4.04
C ASN A 32 -17.33 -3.24 4.04
N THR A 33 -16.92 -2.66 5.16
CA THR A 33 -16.66 -1.22 5.27
C THR A 33 -15.39 -0.85 4.52
N ILE A 34 -14.32 -1.62 4.67
CA ILE A 34 -13.05 -1.45 3.94
C ILE A 34 -13.29 -1.45 2.43
N ARG A 35 -13.97 -2.49 1.90
CA ARG A 35 -14.28 -2.61 0.48
C ARG A 35 -15.11 -1.42 -0.03
N LYS A 36 -16.09 -0.93 0.74
CA LYS A 36 -16.88 0.26 0.37
C LYS A 36 -16.00 1.52 0.26
N ILE A 37 -15.06 1.70 1.18
CA ILE A 37 -14.11 2.83 1.14
C ILE A 37 -13.21 2.72 -0.10
N PHE A 38 -12.63 1.55 -0.33
CA PHE A 38 -11.76 1.30 -1.48
C PHE A 38 -12.47 1.53 -2.81
N LYS A 39 -13.67 0.98 -3.00
CA LYS A 39 -14.46 1.21 -4.21
C LYS A 39 -14.71 2.71 -4.48
N LYS A 40 -15.07 3.47 -3.44
CA LYS A 40 -15.26 4.93 -3.57
C LYS A 40 -13.96 5.63 -3.96
N PHE A 41 -12.84 5.24 -3.35
CA PHE A 41 -11.53 5.81 -3.63
C PHE A 41 -11.08 5.52 -5.06
N ILE A 42 -11.12 4.25 -5.48
CA ILE A 42 -10.72 3.81 -6.82
C ILE A 42 -11.59 4.48 -7.89
N LYS A 43 -12.90 4.64 -7.66
CA LYS A 43 -13.79 5.34 -8.59
C LYS A 43 -13.37 6.80 -8.82
N LYS A 44 -12.84 7.49 -7.79
CA LYS A 44 -12.34 8.86 -7.89
C LYS A 44 -11.05 8.96 -8.72
N HIS A 45 -10.22 7.92 -8.70
CA HIS A 45 -8.86 7.92 -9.28
C HIS A 45 -8.70 6.97 -10.48
N LYS A 46 -9.81 6.51 -11.09
CA LYS A 46 -9.82 5.44 -12.10
C LYS A 46 -8.97 5.72 -13.35
N LYS A 47 -8.78 7.00 -13.73
CA LYS A 47 -8.12 7.39 -14.99
C LYS A 47 -6.59 7.31 -14.94
N ASP A 48 -6.00 7.49 -13.77
CA ASP A 48 -4.57 7.77 -13.65
C ASP A 48 -3.74 6.54 -13.24
N GLY A 49 -4.39 5.49 -12.71
CA GLY A 49 -3.71 4.43 -11.98
C GLY A 49 -3.32 4.89 -10.57
N ILE A 50 -2.89 3.95 -9.73
CA ILE A 50 -2.62 4.21 -8.31
C ILE A 50 -1.22 3.70 -7.96
N LEU A 51 -0.41 4.56 -7.33
CA LEU A 51 0.83 4.19 -6.66
C LEU A 51 0.58 4.23 -5.15
N LEU A 52 0.43 3.05 -4.55
CA LEU A 52 0.09 2.88 -3.16
C LEU A 52 1.34 2.73 -2.29
N PHE A 53 1.50 3.62 -1.31
CA PHE A 53 2.53 3.55 -0.31
C PHE A 53 2.01 2.88 0.96
N ALA A 54 2.71 1.88 1.46
CA ALA A 54 2.37 1.15 2.68
C ALA A 54 3.61 0.95 3.56
N HIS A 55 3.40 0.76 4.87
CA HIS A 55 4.44 0.44 5.82
C HIS A 55 4.37 -1.02 6.23
N LYS A 56 5.44 -1.78 6.03
CA LYS A 56 5.48 -3.24 6.27
C LYS A 56 5.00 -3.63 7.67
N ASP A 57 5.55 -2.98 8.69
CA ASP A 57 5.26 -3.32 10.09
C ASP A 57 4.02 -2.65 10.70
N LYS A 58 3.30 -1.81 9.95
CA LYS A 58 2.19 -1.03 10.52
C LYS A 58 0.89 -1.18 9.74
N ASP A 59 0.98 -1.39 8.44
CA ASP A 59 -0.16 -1.64 7.59
C ASP A 59 -0.49 -3.12 7.54
N LYS A 60 -1.79 -3.40 7.36
CA LYS A 60 -2.31 -4.76 7.28
C LYS A 60 -2.19 -5.31 5.86
N LEU A 61 -1.65 -6.52 5.74
CA LEU A 61 -1.62 -7.30 4.51
C LEU A 61 -3.04 -7.52 3.95
N SER A 62 -4.00 -7.84 4.84
CA SER A 62 -5.41 -8.01 4.48
C SER A 62 -5.97 -6.79 3.73
N HIS A 63 -5.62 -5.58 4.16
CA HIS A 63 -6.04 -4.34 3.51
C HIS A 63 -5.39 -4.16 2.14
N LEU A 64 -4.11 -4.50 1.98
CA LEU A 64 -3.43 -4.47 0.68
C LEU A 64 -4.07 -5.43 -0.31
N ILE A 65 -4.31 -6.68 0.11
CA ILE A 65 -4.93 -7.71 -0.72
C ILE A 65 -6.32 -7.26 -1.17
N VAL A 66 -7.15 -6.77 -0.23
CA VAL A 66 -8.50 -6.29 -0.56
C VAL A 66 -8.43 -5.07 -1.49
N PHE A 67 -7.48 -4.16 -1.31
CA PHE A 67 -7.32 -3.00 -2.20
C PHE A 67 -6.91 -3.42 -3.62
N LYS A 68 -5.96 -4.35 -3.75
CA LYS A 68 -5.53 -4.93 -5.03
C LYS A 68 -6.70 -5.58 -5.77
N GLN A 69 -7.46 -6.45 -5.09
CA GLN A 69 -8.64 -7.09 -5.66
C GLN A 69 -9.67 -6.07 -6.20
N GLU A 70 -9.91 -4.99 -5.47
CA GLU A 70 -10.87 -3.96 -5.92
C GLU A 70 -10.31 -3.11 -7.07
N CYS A 71 -8.99 -2.90 -7.15
CA CYS A 71 -8.34 -2.25 -8.30
C CYS A 71 -8.44 -3.13 -9.56
N GLU A 72 -8.16 -4.42 -9.45
CA GLU A 72 -8.26 -5.40 -10.55
C GLU A 72 -9.69 -5.48 -11.09
N LYS A 73 -10.69 -5.62 -10.21
CA LYS A 73 -12.12 -5.59 -10.59
C LYS A 73 -12.52 -4.30 -11.30
N ALA A 74 -11.90 -3.18 -10.95
CA ALA A 74 -12.18 -1.88 -11.55
C ALA A 74 -11.37 -1.61 -12.84
N GLY A 75 -10.43 -2.49 -13.20
CA GLY A 75 -9.50 -2.30 -14.31
C GLY A 75 -8.49 -1.17 -14.06
N VAL A 76 -8.13 -0.91 -12.80
CA VAL A 76 -7.20 0.15 -12.40
C VAL A 76 -5.81 -0.43 -12.17
N LYS A 77 -4.80 0.12 -12.85
CA LYS A 77 -3.40 -0.24 -12.64
C LYS A 77 -2.96 0.16 -11.23
N LEU A 78 -2.41 -0.79 -10.47
CA LEU A 78 -1.90 -0.60 -9.13
C LEU A 78 -0.40 -0.93 -9.11
N SER A 79 0.40 0.00 -8.60
CA SER A 79 1.79 -0.22 -8.20
C SER A 79 1.88 -0.04 -6.68
N ILE A 80 2.65 -0.87 -5.99
CA ILE A 80 2.80 -0.80 -4.53
C ILE A 80 4.25 -0.50 -4.20
N SER A 81 4.44 0.48 -3.33
CA SER A 81 5.73 0.87 -2.77
C SER A 81 5.68 0.64 -1.27
N LEU A 82 6.40 -0.39 -0.81
CA LEU A 82 6.43 -0.82 0.58
C LEU A 82 7.63 -0.19 1.28
N TYR A 83 7.38 0.42 2.43
CA TYR A 83 8.42 0.87 3.34
C TYR A 83 8.81 -0.27 4.27
N CYS A 84 10.02 -0.80 4.10
CA CYS A 84 10.53 -1.98 4.78
C CYS A 84 12.00 -1.82 5.16
N GLU A 85 12.40 -2.53 6.22
CA GLU A 85 13.80 -2.66 6.63
C GLU A 85 14.54 -3.62 5.69
N ASP A 86 15.77 -3.29 5.30
CA ASP A 86 16.65 -4.22 4.63
C ASP A 86 17.20 -5.26 5.61
N LYS A 87 16.73 -6.49 5.45
CA LYS A 87 17.15 -7.62 6.30
C LYS A 87 18.37 -8.36 5.76
N ASN A 88 18.90 -7.99 4.59
CA ASN A 88 20.05 -8.67 4.00
C ASN A 88 21.36 -8.25 4.71
N PRO A 89 22.04 -9.16 5.44
CA PRO A 89 23.28 -8.81 6.17
C PRO A 89 24.46 -8.45 5.26
N GLN A 90 24.35 -8.75 3.96
CA GLN A 90 25.37 -8.45 2.96
C GLN A 90 25.09 -7.16 2.19
N SER A 91 23.96 -6.49 2.47
CA SER A 91 23.62 -5.21 1.87
C SER A 91 24.38 -4.08 2.56
N ASP A 92 24.83 -3.09 1.78
CA ASP A 92 25.38 -1.85 2.31
C ASP A 92 24.33 -1.09 3.14
N ASP A 93 23.04 -1.30 2.82
CA ASP A 93 21.90 -0.68 3.48
C ASP A 93 21.30 -1.58 4.58
N TYR A 94 22.04 -2.55 5.11
CA TYR A 94 21.54 -3.47 6.15
C TYR A 94 20.97 -2.72 7.36
N LYS A 95 19.73 -3.05 7.74
CA LYS A 95 18.90 -2.38 8.77
C LYS A 95 18.42 -0.98 8.42
N GLU A 96 18.73 -0.47 7.24
CA GLU A 96 18.15 0.77 6.76
C GLU A 96 16.71 0.54 6.29
N TRP A 97 15.92 1.60 6.36
CA TRP A 97 14.52 1.58 5.96
C TRP A 97 14.30 2.44 4.72
N TYR A 98 13.71 1.85 3.69
CA TYR A 98 13.43 2.56 2.44
C TYR A 98 12.23 1.97 1.71
N PHE A 99 11.82 2.67 0.66
CA PHE A 99 10.72 2.25 -0.20
C PHE A 99 11.22 1.29 -1.27
N ARG A 100 10.60 0.10 -1.35
CA ARG A 100 10.79 -0.89 -2.42
C ARG A 100 9.49 -1.07 -3.20
N GLU A 101 9.56 -1.17 -4.52
CA GLU A 101 8.38 -1.56 -5.31
C GLU A 101 8.17 -3.06 -5.19
N VAL A 102 6.94 -3.48 -4.86
CA VAL A 102 6.61 -4.88 -4.58
C VAL A 102 5.45 -5.36 -5.43
N ASP A 103 5.51 -6.61 -5.91
CA ASP A 103 4.37 -7.29 -6.54
C ASP A 103 3.68 -8.22 -5.56
N VAL A 104 2.42 -7.90 -5.23
CA VAL A 104 1.61 -8.65 -4.25
C VAL A 104 1.44 -10.13 -4.56
N SER A 105 1.63 -10.56 -5.80
CA SER A 105 1.48 -11.97 -6.15
C SER A 105 2.64 -12.86 -5.70
N LEU A 106 3.83 -12.31 -5.44
CA LEU A 106 5.07 -13.10 -5.37
C LEU A 106 6.10 -12.60 -4.33
N ASP A 107 5.82 -11.51 -3.61
CA ASP A 107 6.84 -10.85 -2.80
C ASP A 107 6.97 -11.41 -1.38
N GLU A 108 8.16 -11.90 -1.01
CA GLU A 108 8.49 -12.36 0.34
C GLU A 108 8.34 -11.24 1.39
N GLU A 109 8.52 -9.98 1.00
CA GLU A 109 8.36 -8.81 1.88
C GLU A 109 6.93 -8.68 2.41
N LEU A 110 5.94 -9.20 1.68
CA LEU A 110 4.53 -9.19 2.08
C LEU A 110 4.17 -10.30 3.05
N ASN A 111 4.92 -11.41 3.07
CA ASN A 111 4.71 -12.52 4.01
C ASN A 111 4.96 -12.10 5.46
N GLU A 112 5.81 -11.08 5.66
CA GLU A 112 6.14 -10.57 6.99
C GLU A 112 5.21 -9.42 7.44
N MET A 113 4.23 -9.04 6.62
CA MET A 113 3.26 -8.00 6.98
C MET A 113 2.21 -8.49 7.98
N ILE A 114 1.61 -7.53 8.67
CA ILE A 114 0.56 -7.78 9.66
C ILE A 114 -0.70 -8.39 8.99
N ILE A 115 -1.14 -9.58 9.40
CA ILE A 115 -2.25 -10.31 8.74
C ILE A 115 -3.67 -9.82 9.15
N TRP A 116 -3.83 -9.14 10.30
CA TRP A 116 -5.14 -8.83 10.92
C TRP A 116 -6.17 -8.09 10.05
#